data_AF-L8Y7J4-F1
#
_entry.id   AF-L8Y7J4-F1
#
_cell.length_a   1.000
_cell.length_b   1.000
_cell.length_c   1.000
_cell.angle_alpha   90.00
_cell.angle_beta   90.00
_cell.angle_gamma   90.00
#
_symmetry.space_group_name_H-M   'P 1'
#
loop_
_entity.id
_entity.type
_entity.pdbx_description
1 polymer ?
#
loop_
_entity_poly.entity_id
_entity_poly.type
_entity_poly.pdbx_seq_one_letter_code
_entity_poly.pdbx_strand_id
1 'polypeptide(L)'
;MQYQQSMQLEERAEQIRSKSHLIQVEREKMQMELSHKRARVELERAASTSARNYEREVDRNQELLTRIRQLQEREATAEEKMKEQLERNRLCKQSLDAVGKKLREKEDSLAEAGETISVLKGKISELQWNVMDQEMQVKRLESEKQELKEQFELQHKKWQEANQRIQELQTSQEVSADHEQKVKELEQKLSLQEQDAAIVKNMKSELLRLPKMERELKQLREENARLREMRETNGLLREELDGLQRRLGRQEKMQETLVDLELEKEKLLAKLQSWERLDQTMGLNIRTPEDLSRFIVELQQRELALKDKNSTITSSARGLEKVRQQLQEELRQISGQLLEERKKRETHEALARRLQKRVLLLTKERDGMRAILGSYDSELTQAEYSPQLTRRMREAEDMVQKVHAHSTEVELEMELKMLKSQSSSAEQSFLFSREEESLLRLKIEELEGERSRLEEEKKMLEMQLERRTLQGDYDQSRTKVLHMSLNPTSVAKQRLREDRDRLQEECARLQELVRALERGGPVPAELEAAACLPSSKEVAGRPSALSPDTQWQVCLQGLPVCCPHVQAAQWQHLSGSILPGSSWLRGWLGQNIQAPQPTEMPFSHGAVQTGLVF
;
A
#
# COMPACT_ATOMS: atom_id res chain seq x y z
N MET A 1 -127.52 169.36 56.23
CA MET A 1 -127.34 169.16 54.78
C MET A 1 -125.88 168.88 54.38
N GLN A 2 -124.86 169.60 54.89
CA GLN A 2 -123.45 169.33 54.52
C GLN A 2 -122.87 167.99 55.04
N TYR A 3 -123.29 167.49 56.20
CA TYR A 3 -122.76 166.23 56.78
C TYR A 3 -123.18 164.97 55.98
N GLN A 4 -124.39 164.95 55.43
CA GLN A 4 -124.91 163.82 54.64
C GLN A 4 -124.18 163.67 53.30
N GLN A 5 -123.75 164.77 52.68
CA GLN A 5 -122.95 164.73 51.46
C GLN A 5 -121.52 164.22 51.72
N SER A 6 -120.92 164.55 52.87
CA SER A 6 -119.61 164.02 53.28
C SER A 6 -119.63 162.51 53.50
N MET A 7 -120.63 162.01 54.24
CA MET A 7 -120.83 160.57 54.49
C MET A 7 -120.97 159.78 53.18
N GLN A 8 -121.75 160.29 52.22
CA GLN A 8 -121.93 159.63 50.93
C GLN A 8 -120.64 159.59 50.09
N LEU A 9 -119.78 160.61 50.19
CA LEU A 9 -118.48 160.60 49.52
C LEU A 9 -117.49 159.63 50.18
N GLU A 10 -117.55 159.49 51.50
CA GLU A 10 -116.71 158.58 52.27
C GLU A 10 -117.11 157.11 52.04
N GLU A 11 -118.40 156.79 52.05
CA GLU A 11 -118.91 155.46 51.66
C GLU A 11 -118.53 155.10 50.22
N ARG A 12 -118.58 156.07 49.29
CA ARG A 12 -118.11 155.85 47.91
C ARG A 12 -116.61 155.63 47.85
N ALA A 13 -115.82 156.35 48.65
CA ALA A 13 -114.39 156.15 48.73
C ALA A 13 -114.05 154.77 49.33
N GLU A 14 -114.75 154.32 50.37
CA GLU A 14 -114.62 152.97 50.94
C GLU A 14 -115.05 151.88 49.96
N GLN A 15 -116.11 152.09 49.18
CA GLN A 15 -116.52 151.19 48.11
C GLN A 15 -115.46 151.12 47.00
N ILE A 16 -114.83 152.23 46.65
CA ILE A 16 -113.73 152.25 45.67
C ILE A 16 -112.50 151.54 46.25
N ARG A 17 -112.17 151.76 47.54
CA ARG A 17 -111.05 151.08 48.22
C ARG A 17 -111.28 149.58 48.33
N SER A 18 -112.47 149.13 48.70
CA SER A 18 -112.80 147.70 48.79
C SER A 18 -112.80 147.03 47.42
N LYS A 19 -113.37 147.68 46.39
CA LYS A 19 -113.27 147.21 45.00
C LYS A 19 -111.82 147.17 44.51
N SER A 20 -111.01 148.17 44.84
CA SER A 20 -109.58 148.19 44.48
C SER A 20 -108.81 147.09 45.20
N HIS A 21 -109.10 146.85 46.48
CA HIS A 21 -108.50 145.78 47.26
C HIS A 21 -108.90 144.40 46.72
N LEU A 22 -110.17 144.20 46.36
CA LEU A 22 -110.66 142.98 45.73
C LEU A 22 -109.95 142.71 44.39
N ILE A 23 -109.85 143.72 43.52
CA ILE A 23 -109.11 143.61 42.25
C ILE A 23 -107.63 143.29 42.49
N GLN A 24 -107.02 143.86 43.54
CA GLN A 24 -105.64 143.57 43.89
C GLN A 24 -105.45 142.13 44.35
N VAL A 25 -106.32 141.63 45.24
CA VAL A 25 -106.28 140.23 45.70
C VAL A 25 -106.57 139.26 44.55
N GLU A 26 -107.49 139.59 43.65
CA GLU A 26 -107.76 138.77 42.45
C GLU A 26 -106.55 138.72 41.51
N ARG A 27 -105.84 139.83 41.34
CA ARG A 27 -104.57 139.87 40.58
C ARG A 27 -103.50 139.02 41.25
N GLU A 28 -103.33 139.12 42.56
CA GLU A 28 -102.38 138.32 43.34
C GLU A 28 -102.73 136.83 43.29
N LYS A 29 -104.01 136.48 43.45
CA LYS A 29 -104.51 135.11 43.29
C LYS A 29 -104.22 134.58 41.90
N MET A 30 -104.55 135.34 40.85
CA MET A 30 -104.26 134.94 39.47
C MET A 30 -102.74 134.81 39.23
N GLN A 31 -101.93 135.69 39.81
CA GLN A 31 -100.47 135.62 39.74
C GLN A 31 -99.93 134.37 40.47
N MET A 32 -100.47 134.02 41.63
CA MET A 32 -100.11 132.83 42.40
C MET A 32 -100.59 131.54 41.73
N GLU A 33 -101.76 131.53 41.10
CA GLU A 33 -102.23 130.40 40.31
C GLU A 33 -101.36 130.20 39.07
N LEU A 34 -100.97 131.29 38.39
CA LEU A 34 -100.04 131.22 37.28
C LEU A 34 -98.65 130.77 37.73
N SER A 35 -98.16 131.23 38.90
CA SER A 35 -96.87 130.78 39.44
C SER A 35 -96.90 129.32 39.87
N HIS A 36 -97.98 128.85 40.50
CA HIS A 36 -98.16 127.43 40.84
C HIS A 36 -98.29 126.55 39.60
N LYS A 37 -99.04 126.98 38.58
CA LYS A 37 -99.10 126.28 37.28
C LYS A 37 -97.72 126.22 36.62
N ARG A 38 -96.94 127.30 36.65
CA ARG A 38 -95.54 127.31 36.15
C ARG A 38 -94.66 126.35 36.93
N ALA A 39 -94.67 126.42 38.26
CA ALA A 39 -93.88 125.52 39.11
C ALA A 39 -94.24 124.04 38.90
N ARG A 40 -95.53 123.73 38.74
CA ARG A 40 -95.98 122.36 38.44
C ARG A 40 -95.48 121.89 37.08
N VAL A 41 -95.62 122.72 36.05
CA VAL A 41 -95.12 122.40 34.71
C VAL A 41 -93.60 122.26 34.71
N GLU A 42 -92.88 123.08 35.49
CA GLU A 42 -91.43 122.98 35.66
C GLU A 42 -91.02 121.69 36.38
N LEU A 43 -91.74 121.28 37.43
CA LEU A 43 -91.52 120.01 38.12
C LEU A 43 -91.85 118.80 37.23
N GLU A 44 -92.96 118.83 36.48
CA GLU A 44 -93.32 117.78 35.52
C GLU A 44 -92.28 117.71 34.38
N ARG A 45 -91.81 118.86 33.89
CA ARG A 45 -90.69 118.91 32.93
C ARG A 45 -89.42 118.32 33.54
N ALA A 46 -89.04 118.72 34.74
CA ALA A 46 -87.86 118.20 35.44
C ALA A 46 -87.95 116.68 35.65
N ALA A 47 -89.10 116.18 36.12
CA ALA A 47 -89.38 114.76 36.29
C ALA A 47 -89.32 114.00 34.95
N SER A 48 -89.90 114.57 33.88
CA SER A 48 -89.83 113.97 32.54
C SER A 48 -88.41 113.97 31.98
N THR A 49 -87.60 115.00 32.25
CA THR A 49 -86.20 115.03 31.87
C THR A 49 -85.37 114.03 32.67
N SER A 50 -85.63 113.87 33.98
CA SER A 50 -84.95 112.86 34.79
C SER A 50 -85.34 111.45 34.39
N ALA A 51 -86.61 111.17 34.10
CA ALA A 51 -87.07 109.86 33.64
C ALA A 51 -86.40 109.48 32.31
N ARG A 52 -86.40 110.39 31.34
CA ARG A 52 -85.69 110.20 30.05
C ARG A 52 -84.19 110.01 30.24
N ASN A 53 -83.59 110.69 31.22
CA ASN A 53 -82.17 110.48 31.53
C ASN A 53 -81.95 109.09 32.14
N TYR A 54 -82.80 108.61 33.05
CA TYR A 54 -82.71 107.26 33.60
C TYR A 54 -82.91 106.17 32.55
N GLU A 55 -83.88 106.32 31.63
CA GLU A 55 -84.07 105.39 30.51
C GLU A 55 -82.80 105.29 29.66
N ARG A 56 -82.20 106.43 29.28
CA ARG A 56 -80.92 106.43 28.56
C ARG A 56 -79.80 105.77 29.33
N GLU A 57 -79.73 105.97 30.65
CA GLU A 57 -78.75 105.27 31.49
C GLU A 57 -79.01 103.77 31.56
N VAL A 58 -80.27 103.33 31.58
CA VAL A 58 -80.62 101.90 31.50
C VAL A 58 -80.22 101.32 30.15
N ASP A 59 -80.52 102.01 29.04
CA ASP A 59 -80.12 101.59 27.69
C ASP A 59 -78.60 101.51 27.58
N ARG A 60 -77.87 102.53 28.06
CA ARG A 60 -76.40 102.52 28.16
C ARG A 60 -75.90 101.35 29.00
N ASN A 61 -76.52 101.10 30.15
CA ASN A 61 -76.14 99.98 31.01
C ASN A 61 -76.42 98.62 30.33
N GLN A 62 -77.51 98.48 29.58
CA GLN A 62 -77.79 97.27 28.80
C GLN A 62 -76.79 97.08 27.66
N GLU A 63 -76.44 98.15 26.95
CA GLU A 63 -75.36 98.14 25.94
C GLU A 63 -74.01 97.74 26.57
N LEU A 64 -73.67 98.29 27.74
CA LEU A 64 -72.47 97.91 28.47
C LEU A 64 -72.51 96.45 28.90
N LEU A 65 -73.64 95.94 29.40
CA LEU A 65 -73.80 94.53 29.79
C LEU A 65 -73.69 93.59 28.60
N THR A 66 -74.33 93.91 27.47
CA THR A 66 -74.18 93.12 26.24
C THR A 66 -72.74 93.16 25.73
N ARG A 67 -72.07 94.31 25.85
CA ARG A 67 -70.65 94.42 25.49
C ARG A 67 -69.75 93.59 26.42
N ILE A 68 -69.99 93.61 27.73
CA ILE A 68 -69.28 92.77 28.69
C ILE A 68 -69.48 91.29 28.37
N ARG A 69 -70.71 90.85 28.09
CA ARG A 69 -70.99 89.46 27.68
C ARG A 69 -70.25 89.07 26.40
N GLN A 70 -70.28 89.93 25.37
CA GLN A 70 -69.52 89.69 24.14
C GLN A 70 -68.01 89.59 24.40
N LEU A 71 -67.47 90.40 25.32
CA LEU A 71 -66.06 90.31 25.72
C LEU A 71 -65.77 89.02 26.48
N GLN A 72 -66.64 88.60 27.39
CA GLN A 72 -66.52 87.33 28.13
C GLN A 72 -66.60 86.11 27.18
N GLU A 73 -67.49 86.11 26.20
CA GLU A 73 -67.56 85.06 25.19
C GLU A 73 -66.28 85.03 24.32
N ARG A 74 -65.76 86.20 23.93
CA ARG A 74 -64.48 86.28 23.21
C ARG A 74 -63.31 85.78 24.04
N GLU A 75 -63.27 86.11 25.33
CA GLU A 75 -62.27 85.62 26.28
C GLU A 75 -62.36 84.10 26.43
N ALA A 76 -63.56 83.56 26.66
CA ALA A 76 -63.79 82.12 26.75
C ALA A 76 -63.37 81.38 25.47
N THR A 77 -63.75 81.87 24.29
CA THR A 77 -63.30 81.26 23.01
C THR A 77 -61.79 81.38 22.80
N ALA A 78 -61.14 82.44 23.31
CA ALA A 78 -59.68 82.58 23.26
C ALA A 78 -58.99 81.61 24.24
N GLU A 79 -59.54 81.42 25.44
CA GLU A 79 -59.08 80.42 26.41
C GLU A 79 -59.23 79.00 25.90
N GLU A 80 -60.37 78.65 25.28
CA GLU A 80 -60.58 77.35 24.65
C GLU A 80 -59.56 77.11 23.54
N LYS A 81 -59.36 78.10 22.66
CA LYS A 81 -58.30 78.02 21.62
C LYS A 81 -56.92 77.85 22.24
N MET A 82 -56.62 78.54 23.35
CA MET A 82 -55.34 78.40 24.05
C MET A 82 -55.17 76.99 24.64
N LYS A 83 -56.21 76.44 25.27
CA LYS A 83 -56.23 75.06 25.79
C LYS A 83 -56.02 74.04 24.67
N GLU A 84 -56.74 74.18 23.55
CA GLU A 84 -56.52 73.34 22.37
C GLU A 84 -55.07 73.44 21.85
N GLN A 85 -54.49 74.64 21.82
CA GLN A 85 -53.08 74.81 21.42
C GLN A 85 -52.12 74.16 22.42
N LEU A 86 -52.38 74.23 23.72
CA LEU A 86 -51.58 73.53 24.73
C LEU A 86 -51.67 72.02 24.56
N GLU A 87 -52.85 71.47 24.30
CA GLU A 87 -53.04 70.04 24.06
C GLU A 87 -52.36 69.58 22.78
N ARG A 88 -52.50 70.33 21.68
CA ARG A 88 -51.75 70.08 20.43
C ARG A 88 -50.25 70.11 20.66
N ASN A 89 -49.75 71.10 21.41
CA ASN A 89 -48.34 71.18 21.78
C ASN A 89 -47.90 70.03 22.69
N ARG A 90 -48.74 69.59 23.62
CA ARG A 90 -48.48 68.45 24.51
C ARG A 90 -48.40 67.14 23.72
N LEU A 91 -49.35 66.91 22.82
CA LEU A 91 -49.35 65.73 21.93
C LEU A 91 -48.13 65.77 20.98
N CYS A 92 -47.80 66.94 20.43
CA CYS A 92 -46.61 67.11 19.60
C CYS A 92 -45.33 66.78 20.40
N LYS A 93 -45.17 67.30 21.63
CA LYS A 93 -44.06 66.95 22.51
C LYS A 93 -43.99 65.45 22.80
N GLN A 94 -45.11 64.83 23.16
CA GLN A 94 -45.16 63.37 23.38
C GLN A 94 -44.75 62.58 22.14
N SER A 95 -45.18 63.01 20.94
CA SER A 95 -44.79 62.38 19.68
C SER A 95 -43.29 62.55 19.39
N LEU A 96 -42.73 63.73 19.66
CA LEU A 96 -41.30 64.00 19.52
C LEU A 96 -40.47 63.21 20.53
N ASP A 97 -40.92 63.10 21.77
CA ASP A 97 -40.26 62.28 22.81
C ASP A 97 -40.29 60.80 22.43
N ALA A 98 -41.41 60.29 21.88
CA ALA A 98 -41.53 58.92 21.42
C ALA A 98 -40.60 58.65 20.22
N VAL A 99 -40.52 59.57 19.26
CA VAL A 99 -39.56 59.48 18.15
C VAL A 99 -38.12 59.57 18.64
N GLY A 100 -37.83 60.44 19.61
CA GLY A 100 -36.52 60.58 20.23
C GLY A 100 -36.08 59.32 20.97
N LYS A 101 -36.99 58.64 21.68
CA LYS A 101 -36.72 57.33 22.30
C LYS A 101 -36.39 56.27 21.24
N LYS A 102 -37.20 56.17 20.17
CA LYS A 102 -36.93 55.25 19.05
C LYS A 102 -35.61 55.53 18.34
N LEU A 103 -35.19 56.79 18.28
CA LEU A 103 -33.91 57.16 17.70
C LEU A 103 -32.75 56.68 18.58
N ARG A 104 -32.83 56.89 19.90
CA ARG A 104 -31.83 56.40 20.85
C ARG A 104 -31.71 54.88 20.82
N GLU A 105 -32.83 54.15 20.82
CA GLU A 105 -32.82 52.68 20.70
C GLU A 105 -32.10 52.22 19.42
N LYS A 106 -32.27 52.95 18.30
CA LYS A 106 -31.54 52.68 17.06
C LYS A 106 -30.06 53.01 17.18
N GLU A 107 -29.70 54.13 17.79
CA GLU A 107 -28.31 54.52 18.05
C GLU A 107 -27.60 53.47 18.93
N ASP A 108 -28.27 52.99 19.99
CA ASP A 108 -27.77 51.93 20.87
C ASP A 108 -27.58 50.62 20.08
N SER A 109 -28.57 50.20 19.29
CA SER A 109 -28.45 48.99 18.45
C SER A 109 -27.33 49.10 17.41
N LEU A 110 -27.06 50.31 16.90
CA LEU A 110 -25.96 50.58 15.99
C LEU A 110 -24.61 50.57 16.72
N ALA A 111 -24.56 51.05 17.97
CA ALA A 111 -23.36 50.95 18.80
C ALA A 111 -23.03 49.48 19.11
N GLU A 112 -24.01 48.68 19.49
CA GLU A 112 -23.87 47.22 19.67
C GLU A 112 -23.39 46.53 18.39
N ALA A 113 -23.97 46.88 17.23
CA ALA A 113 -23.50 46.39 15.95
C ALA A 113 -22.05 46.84 15.66
N GLY A 114 -21.68 48.07 16.02
CA GLY A 114 -20.31 48.57 15.91
C GLY A 114 -19.31 47.79 16.78
N GLU A 115 -19.69 47.45 18.00
CA GLU A 115 -18.89 46.62 18.92
C GLU A 115 -18.72 45.20 18.38
N THR A 116 -19.78 44.56 17.90
CA THR A 116 -19.69 43.23 17.29
C THR A 116 -18.79 43.23 16.05
N ILE A 117 -18.87 44.26 15.20
CA ILE A 117 -17.96 44.45 14.07
C ILE A 117 -16.51 44.59 14.54
N SER A 118 -16.26 45.35 15.61
CA SER A 118 -14.92 45.51 16.20
C SER A 118 -14.35 44.18 16.68
N VAL A 119 -15.16 43.38 17.41
CA VAL A 119 -14.78 42.03 17.86
C VAL A 119 -14.50 41.11 16.67
N LEU A 120 -15.34 41.14 15.63
CA LEU A 120 -15.12 40.35 14.42
C LEU A 120 -13.85 40.76 13.68
N LYS A 121 -13.54 42.06 13.58
CA LYS A 121 -12.27 42.56 13.01
C LYS A 121 -11.07 42.07 13.82
N GLY A 122 -11.17 42.05 15.15
CA GLY A 122 -10.17 41.46 16.03
C GLY A 122 -9.92 39.99 15.71
N LYS A 123 -10.99 39.17 15.68
CA LYS A 123 -10.91 37.75 15.32
C LYS A 123 -10.35 37.52 13.92
N ILE A 124 -10.72 38.34 12.95
CA ILE A 124 -10.16 38.27 11.58
C ILE A 124 -8.66 38.52 11.62
N SER A 125 -8.20 39.51 12.39
CA SER A 125 -6.77 39.82 12.52
C SER A 125 -5.99 38.70 13.23
N GLU A 126 -6.57 38.10 14.28
CA GLU A 126 -6.02 36.93 14.96
C GLU A 126 -5.91 35.72 14.02
N LEU A 127 -6.97 35.44 13.25
CA LEU A 127 -6.96 34.37 12.25
C LEU A 127 -5.94 34.64 11.14
N GLN A 128 -5.81 35.88 10.67
CA GLN A 128 -4.78 36.28 9.71
C GLN A 128 -3.38 36.04 10.26
N TRP A 129 -3.14 36.36 11.54
CA TRP A 129 -1.86 36.11 12.19
C TRP A 129 -1.58 34.61 12.33
N ASN A 130 -2.59 33.82 12.72
CA ASN A 130 -2.47 32.37 12.81
C ASN A 130 -2.19 31.72 11.45
N VAL A 131 -2.84 32.18 10.38
CA VAL A 131 -2.57 31.72 9.00
C VAL A 131 -1.14 32.07 8.61
N MET A 132 -0.69 33.30 8.89
CA MET A 132 0.70 33.71 8.60
C MET A 132 1.71 32.84 9.37
N ASP A 133 1.48 32.56 10.65
CA ASP A 133 2.38 31.68 11.43
C ASP A 133 2.41 30.26 10.87
N GLN A 134 1.25 29.71 10.50
CA GLN A 134 1.15 28.40 9.84
C GLN A 134 1.85 28.38 8.47
N GLU A 135 1.69 29.41 7.64
CA GLU A 135 2.41 29.54 6.36
C GLU A 135 3.93 29.58 6.58
N MET A 136 4.39 30.27 7.62
CA MET A 136 5.81 30.30 7.97
C MET A 136 6.32 28.95 8.48
N GLN A 137 5.51 28.21 9.23
CA GLN A 137 5.82 26.83 9.62
C GLN A 137 5.92 25.91 8.40
N VAL A 138 4.97 26.00 7.47
CA VAL A 138 4.99 25.22 6.23
C VAL A 138 6.24 25.52 5.41
N LYS A 139 6.60 26.80 5.22
CA LYS A 139 7.83 27.17 4.50
C LYS A 139 9.09 26.61 5.16
N ARG A 140 9.17 26.58 6.50
CA ARG A 140 10.29 25.95 7.22
C ARG A 140 10.36 24.45 6.97
N LEU A 141 9.24 23.75 7.06
CA LEU A 141 9.16 22.31 6.78
C LEU A 141 9.46 22.00 5.31
N GLU A 142 9.07 22.88 4.38
CA GLU A 142 9.41 22.76 2.97
C GLU A 142 10.91 22.90 2.72
N SER A 143 11.59 23.84 3.37
CA SER A 143 13.06 23.94 3.31
C SER A 143 13.75 22.72 3.92
N GLU A 144 13.31 22.25 5.09
CA GLU A 144 13.86 21.03 5.70
C GLU A 144 13.67 19.79 4.81
N LYS A 145 12.50 19.68 4.16
CA LYS A 145 12.23 18.62 3.18
C LYS A 145 13.14 18.72 1.96
N GLN A 146 13.44 19.92 1.48
CA GLN A 146 14.38 20.13 0.36
C GLN A 146 15.80 19.73 0.77
N GLU A 147 16.27 20.17 1.94
CA GLU A 147 17.59 19.79 2.46
C GLU A 147 17.73 18.28 2.63
N LEU A 148 16.72 17.60 3.18
CA LEU A 148 16.72 16.14 3.32
C LEU A 148 16.72 15.43 1.96
N LYS A 149 16.02 15.97 0.95
CA LYS A 149 16.06 15.44 -0.42
C LYS A 149 17.44 15.59 -1.03
N GLU A 150 18.07 16.74 -0.89
CA GLU A 150 19.44 16.98 -1.37
C GLU A 150 20.44 16.04 -0.67
N GLN A 151 20.30 15.86 0.65
CA GLN A 151 21.11 14.89 1.40
C GLN A 151 20.91 13.46 0.88
N PHE A 152 19.67 13.04 0.61
CA PHE A 152 19.38 11.74 0.04
C PHE A 152 19.99 11.56 -1.36
N GLU A 153 19.84 12.55 -2.24
CA GLU A 153 20.44 12.54 -3.57
C GLU A 153 21.97 12.47 -3.52
N LEU A 154 22.61 13.18 -2.60
CA LEU A 154 24.04 13.11 -2.36
C LEU A 154 24.48 11.71 -1.92
N GLN A 155 23.74 11.07 -1.01
CA GLN A 155 24.04 9.69 -0.60
C GLN A 155 23.82 8.70 -1.74
N HIS A 156 22.76 8.89 -2.54
CA HIS A 156 22.50 8.05 -3.69
C HIS A 156 23.62 8.16 -4.73
N LYS A 157 24.10 9.38 -5.03
CA LYS A 157 25.27 9.60 -5.91
C LYS A 157 26.53 8.93 -5.36
N LYS A 158 26.83 9.07 -4.06
CA LYS A 158 27.98 8.40 -3.43
C LYS A 158 27.90 6.88 -3.54
N TRP A 159 26.71 6.31 -3.34
CA TRP A 159 26.48 4.88 -3.52
C TRP A 159 26.66 4.44 -4.98
N GLN A 160 26.16 5.23 -5.95
CA GLN A 160 26.38 4.98 -7.37
C GLN A 160 27.87 5.02 -7.75
N GLU A 161 28.60 6.03 -7.28
CA GLU A 161 30.06 6.14 -7.48
C GLU A 161 30.81 4.96 -6.84
N ALA A 162 30.42 4.53 -5.64
CA ALA A 162 31.02 3.36 -5.00
C ALA A 162 30.76 2.08 -5.80
N ASN A 163 29.55 1.91 -6.34
CA ASN A 163 29.24 0.78 -7.22
C ASN A 163 30.04 0.81 -8.53
N GLN A 164 30.20 1.98 -9.14
CA GLN A 164 31.05 2.14 -10.32
C GLN A 164 32.50 1.74 -10.01
N ARG A 165 33.05 2.19 -8.87
CA ARG A 165 34.39 1.78 -8.42
C ARG A 165 34.51 0.27 -8.19
N ILE A 166 33.48 -0.37 -7.64
CA ILE A 166 33.45 -1.83 -7.48
C ILE A 166 33.49 -2.52 -8.84
N GLN A 167 32.72 -2.05 -9.81
CA GLN A 167 32.73 -2.59 -11.18
C GLN A 167 34.09 -2.38 -11.86
N GLU A 168 34.68 -1.19 -11.74
CA GLU A 168 36.03 -0.91 -12.23
C GLU A 168 37.06 -1.86 -11.61
N LEU A 169 37.01 -2.06 -10.29
CA LEU A 169 37.89 -3.00 -9.60
C LEU A 169 37.67 -4.45 -10.04
N GLN A 170 36.42 -4.87 -10.27
CA GLN A 170 36.10 -6.21 -10.78
C GLN A 170 36.69 -6.42 -12.18
N THR A 171 36.48 -5.48 -13.10
CA THR A 171 37.06 -5.56 -14.45
C THR A 171 38.59 -5.55 -14.41
N SER A 172 39.20 -4.74 -13.53
CA SER A 172 40.64 -4.75 -13.33
C SER A 172 41.15 -6.06 -12.73
N GLN A 173 40.38 -6.70 -11.83
CA GLN A 173 40.71 -8.01 -11.26
C GLN A 173 40.62 -9.12 -12.32
N GLU A 174 39.60 -9.11 -13.16
CA GLU A 174 39.47 -10.04 -14.30
C GLU A 174 40.68 -9.92 -15.24
N VAL A 175 41.04 -8.70 -15.62
CA VAL A 175 42.24 -8.43 -16.44
C VAL A 175 43.52 -8.90 -15.75
N SER A 176 43.65 -8.67 -14.44
CA SER A 176 44.79 -9.16 -13.66
C SER A 176 44.85 -10.69 -13.62
N ALA A 177 43.71 -11.38 -13.47
CA ALA A 177 43.63 -12.83 -13.51
C ALA A 177 44.05 -13.39 -14.88
N ASP A 178 43.65 -12.73 -15.97
CA ASP A 178 44.11 -13.07 -17.34
C ASP A 178 45.62 -12.88 -17.49
N HIS A 179 46.17 -11.81 -16.92
CA HIS A 179 47.62 -11.60 -16.91
C HIS A 179 48.35 -12.67 -16.09
N GLU A 180 47.83 -13.05 -14.92
CA GLU A 180 48.39 -14.14 -14.10
C GLU A 180 48.35 -15.49 -14.83
N GLN A 181 47.26 -15.80 -15.54
CA GLN A 181 47.16 -17.00 -16.36
C GLN A 181 48.23 -16.99 -17.47
N LYS A 182 48.38 -15.87 -18.19
CA LYS A 182 49.43 -15.70 -19.20
C LYS A 182 50.82 -15.84 -18.63
N VAL A 183 51.09 -15.31 -17.43
CA VAL A 183 52.38 -15.48 -16.74
C VAL A 183 52.62 -16.96 -16.45
N LYS A 184 51.65 -17.68 -15.87
CA LYS A 184 51.77 -19.12 -15.61
C LYS A 184 52.01 -19.92 -16.89
N GLU A 185 51.33 -19.58 -17.99
CA GLU A 185 51.58 -20.22 -19.30
C GLU A 185 53.00 -19.95 -19.81
N LEU A 186 53.50 -18.73 -19.65
CA LEU A 186 54.87 -18.37 -20.04
C LEU A 186 55.91 -19.05 -19.15
N GLU A 187 55.67 -19.13 -17.84
CA GLU A 187 56.52 -19.86 -16.89
C GLU A 187 56.57 -21.36 -17.22
N GLN A 188 55.42 -21.96 -17.56
CA GLN A 188 55.37 -23.35 -18.04
C GLN A 188 56.18 -23.53 -19.32
N LYS A 189 56.00 -22.64 -20.32
CA LYS A 189 56.79 -22.66 -21.56
C LYS A 189 58.29 -22.51 -21.29
N LEU A 190 58.67 -21.63 -20.38
CA LEU A 190 60.07 -21.43 -19.99
C LEU A 190 60.62 -22.69 -19.32
N SER A 191 59.89 -23.31 -18.39
CA SER A 191 60.30 -24.55 -17.73
C SER A 191 60.48 -25.71 -18.71
N LEU A 192 59.62 -25.81 -19.73
CA LEU A 192 59.77 -26.79 -20.81
C LEU A 192 61.02 -26.48 -21.65
N GLN A 193 61.26 -25.21 -21.99
CA GLN A 193 62.48 -24.81 -22.70
C GLN A 193 63.76 -25.09 -21.88
N GLU A 194 63.72 -24.90 -20.56
CA GLU A 194 64.83 -25.24 -19.67
C GLU A 194 65.07 -26.76 -19.61
N GLN A 195 64.01 -27.56 -19.58
CA GLN A 195 64.08 -29.02 -19.67
C GLN A 195 64.65 -29.47 -21.01
N ASP A 196 64.17 -28.92 -22.13
CA ASP A 196 64.69 -29.19 -23.47
C ASP A 196 66.17 -28.81 -23.57
N ALA A 197 66.56 -27.65 -23.03
CA ALA A 197 67.95 -27.22 -22.99
C ALA A 197 68.83 -28.16 -22.14
N ALA A 198 68.31 -28.71 -21.03
CA ALA A 198 69.00 -29.70 -20.22
C ALA A 198 69.16 -31.03 -20.97
N ILE A 199 68.12 -31.51 -21.65
CA ILE A 199 68.19 -32.71 -22.51
C ILE A 199 69.25 -32.50 -23.60
N VAL A 200 69.24 -31.36 -24.29
CA VAL A 200 70.24 -31.04 -25.32
C VAL A 200 71.66 -30.98 -24.73
N LYS A 201 71.85 -30.44 -23.52
CA LYS A 201 73.16 -30.46 -22.85
C LYS A 201 73.61 -31.88 -22.50
N ASN A 202 72.72 -32.72 -21.98
CA ASN A 202 73.00 -34.12 -21.68
C ASN A 202 73.35 -34.88 -22.96
N MET A 203 72.54 -34.77 -24.02
CA MET A 203 72.82 -35.35 -25.34
C MET A 203 74.15 -34.86 -25.91
N LYS A 204 74.46 -33.56 -25.80
CA LYS A 204 75.78 -33.04 -26.21
C LYS A 204 76.92 -33.66 -25.40
N SER A 205 76.76 -33.86 -24.10
CA SER A 205 77.77 -34.50 -23.25
C SER A 205 77.97 -35.98 -23.59
N GLU A 206 76.90 -36.70 -23.93
CA GLU A 206 76.95 -38.08 -24.40
C GLU A 206 77.62 -38.17 -25.77
N LEU A 207 77.30 -37.26 -26.70
CA LEU A 207 77.96 -37.12 -27.99
C LEU A 207 79.46 -36.82 -27.85
N LEU A 208 79.87 -36.02 -26.87
CA LEU A 208 81.27 -35.76 -26.57
C LEU A 208 81.98 -36.96 -25.91
N ARG A 209 81.25 -37.84 -25.22
CA ARG A 209 81.76 -39.06 -24.59
C ARG A 209 81.89 -40.22 -25.59
N LEU A 210 81.02 -40.29 -26.60
CA LEU A 210 81.04 -41.34 -27.65
C LEU A 210 82.43 -41.58 -28.25
N PRO A 211 83.22 -40.56 -28.68
CA PRO A 211 84.57 -40.78 -29.19
C PRO A 211 85.54 -41.42 -28.20
N LYS A 212 85.36 -41.22 -26.89
CA LYS A 212 86.17 -41.89 -25.86
C LYS A 212 85.75 -43.35 -25.73
N MET A 213 84.45 -43.62 -25.64
CA MET A 213 83.91 -44.98 -25.58
C MET A 213 84.24 -45.79 -26.86
N GLU A 214 84.24 -45.15 -28.03
CA GLU A 214 84.66 -45.77 -29.29
C GLU A 214 86.15 -46.14 -29.30
N ARG A 215 87.02 -45.30 -28.72
CA ARG A 215 88.45 -45.61 -28.56
C ARG A 215 88.67 -46.76 -27.57
N GLU A 216 87.98 -46.74 -26.44
CA GLU A 216 88.01 -47.83 -25.45
C GLU A 216 87.50 -49.14 -26.05
N LEU A 217 86.40 -49.12 -26.82
CA LEU A 217 85.91 -50.30 -27.53
C LEU A 217 86.90 -50.81 -28.58
N LYS A 218 87.65 -49.94 -29.26
CA LYS A 218 88.72 -50.35 -30.18
C LYS A 218 89.88 -51.01 -29.42
N GLN A 219 90.35 -50.38 -28.34
CA GLN A 219 91.39 -50.93 -27.46
C GLN A 219 90.98 -52.30 -26.88
N LEU A 220 89.77 -52.42 -26.33
CA LEU A 220 89.25 -53.69 -25.81
C LEU A 220 89.07 -54.74 -26.89
N ARG A 221 88.75 -54.37 -28.14
CA ARG A 221 88.69 -55.32 -29.27
C ARG A 221 90.08 -55.82 -29.66
N GLU A 222 91.06 -54.92 -29.71
CA GLU A 222 92.47 -55.26 -29.99
C GLU A 222 93.08 -56.13 -28.88
N GLU A 223 92.83 -55.79 -27.61
CA GLU A 223 93.22 -56.60 -26.46
C GLU A 223 92.53 -57.96 -26.48
N ASN A 224 91.23 -58.02 -26.79
CA ASN A 224 90.55 -59.31 -26.96
C ASN A 224 91.10 -60.11 -28.14
N ALA A 225 91.53 -59.49 -29.24
CA ALA A 225 92.17 -60.20 -30.34
C ALA A 225 93.51 -60.81 -29.89
N ARG A 226 94.36 -60.01 -29.23
CA ARG A 226 95.64 -60.49 -28.65
C ARG A 226 95.42 -61.57 -27.60
N LEU A 227 94.42 -61.43 -26.74
CA LEU A 227 94.07 -62.44 -25.75
C LEU A 227 93.49 -63.70 -26.41
N ARG A 228 92.77 -63.60 -27.52
CA ARG A 228 92.31 -64.78 -28.29
C ARG A 228 93.49 -65.51 -28.91
N GLU A 229 94.41 -64.81 -29.57
CA GLU A 229 95.63 -65.39 -30.12
C GLU A 229 96.51 -66.05 -29.03
N MET A 230 96.66 -65.37 -27.89
CA MET A 230 97.35 -65.93 -26.71
C MET A 230 96.57 -67.10 -26.08
N ARG A 231 95.23 -67.10 -26.13
CA ARG A 231 94.39 -68.21 -25.65
C ARG A 231 94.40 -69.40 -26.59
N GLU A 232 94.51 -69.18 -27.89
CA GLU A 232 94.61 -70.24 -28.90
C GLU A 232 95.98 -70.92 -28.82
N THR A 233 97.07 -70.15 -28.69
CA THR A 233 98.42 -70.69 -28.48
C THR A 233 98.57 -71.39 -27.13
N ASN A 234 98.04 -70.81 -26.04
CA ASN A 234 97.95 -71.52 -24.75
C ASN A 234 96.95 -72.68 -24.80
N GLY A 235 95.93 -72.62 -25.65
CA GLY A 235 94.91 -73.64 -25.84
C GLY A 235 95.53 -74.89 -26.44
N LEU A 236 96.35 -74.75 -27.48
CA LEU A 236 97.09 -75.87 -28.07
C LEU A 236 98.05 -76.52 -27.05
N LEU A 237 98.80 -75.73 -26.28
CA LEU A 237 99.68 -76.25 -25.22
C LEU A 237 98.90 -76.92 -24.07
N ARG A 238 97.75 -76.36 -23.69
CA ARG A 238 96.83 -76.97 -22.71
C ARG A 238 96.19 -78.24 -23.24
N GLU A 239 95.84 -78.31 -24.52
CA GLU A 239 95.25 -79.51 -25.11
C GLU A 239 96.22 -80.69 -25.13
N GLU A 240 97.52 -80.44 -25.37
CA GLU A 240 98.57 -81.46 -25.25
C GLU A 240 98.80 -81.88 -23.79
N LEU A 241 98.89 -80.91 -22.86
CA LEU A 241 99.03 -81.20 -21.42
C LEU A 241 97.81 -81.93 -20.86
N ASP A 242 96.60 -81.47 -21.18
CA ASP A 242 95.35 -82.13 -20.84
C ASP A 242 95.26 -83.48 -21.57
N GLY A 243 95.85 -83.65 -22.75
CA GLY A 243 95.93 -84.92 -23.46
C GLY A 243 96.68 -85.97 -22.65
N LEU A 244 97.82 -85.59 -22.08
CA LEU A 244 98.65 -86.42 -21.21
C LEU A 244 98.00 -86.60 -19.84
N GLN A 245 97.48 -85.54 -19.22
CA GLN A 245 96.78 -85.58 -17.93
C GLN A 245 95.47 -86.39 -18.00
N ARG A 246 94.70 -86.31 -19.08
CA ARG A 246 93.49 -87.16 -19.26
C ARG A 246 93.85 -88.64 -19.42
N ARG A 247 95.04 -88.99 -19.91
CA ARG A 247 95.48 -90.39 -19.98
C ARG A 247 95.90 -90.90 -18.60
N LEU A 248 96.67 -90.11 -17.87
CA LEU A 248 97.08 -90.41 -16.50
C LEU A 248 95.86 -90.47 -15.56
N GLY A 249 95.02 -89.44 -15.56
CA GLY A 249 93.81 -89.37 -14.76
C GLY A 249 92.75 -90.40 -15.14
N ARG A 250 92.74 -90.93 -16.37
CA ARG A 250 91.88 -92.09 -16.70
C ARG A 250 92.38 -93.37 -16.03
N GLN A 251 93.70 -93.56 -15.92
CA GLN A 251 94.26 -94.69 -15.20
C GLN A 251 94.09 -94.54 -13.69
N GLU A 252 94.35 -93.36 -13.12
CA GLU A 252 94.17 -93.08 -11.70
C GLU A 252 92.71 -93.21 -11.28
N LYS A 253 91.77 -92.61 -12.02
CA LYS A 253 90.33 -92.79 -11.73
C LYS A 253 89.87 -94.23 -11.85
N MET A 254 90.41 -95.00 -12.79
CA MET A 254 90.07 -96.42 -12.90
C MET A 254 90.55 -97.20 -11.66
N GLN A 255 91.67 -96.79 -11.06
CA GLN A 255 92.18 -97.38 -9.82
C GLN A 255 91.41 -96.90 -8.59
N GLU A 256 91.14 -95.59 -8.49
CA GLU A 256 90.34 -95.00 -7.41
C GLU A 256 88.92 -95.58 -7.40
N THR A 257 88.24 -95.63 -8.56
CA THR A 257 86.89 -96.21 -8.66
C THR A 257 86.83 -97.67 -8.26
N LEU A 258 87.88 -98.45 -8.52
CA LEU A 258 87.96 -99.84 -8.06
C LEU A 258 88.00 -99.90 -6.53
N VAL A 259 88.86 -99.11 -5.89
CA VAL A 259 88.99 -99.05 -4.42
C VAL A 259 87.74 -98.48 -3.76
N ASP A 260 87.16 -97.44 -4.34
CA ASP A 260 85.93 -96.82 -3.83
C ASP A 260 84.75 -97.79 -3.93
N LEU A 261 84.58 -98.51 -5.05
CA LEU A 261 83.53 -99.51 -5.20
C LEU A 261 83.67 -100.68 -4.21
N GLU A 262 84.90 -101.08 -3.90
CA GLU A 262 85.18 -102.10 -2.87
C GLU A 262 84.79 -101.61 -1.47
N LEU A 263 85.19 -100.38 -1.11
CA LEU A 263 84.83 -99.79 0.18
C LEU A 263 83.33 -99.48 0.31
N GLU A 264 82.68 -99.05 -0.77
CA GLU A 264 81.25 -98.78 -0.80
C GLU A 264 80.44 -100.06 -0.64
N LYS A 265 80.86 -101.16 -1.29
CA LYS A 265 80.23 -102.47 -1.11
C LYS A 265 80.25 -102.90 0.37
N GLU A 266 81.39 -102.75 1.05
CA GLU A 266 81.49 -103.10 2.48
C GLU A 266 80.65 -102.17 3.37
N LYS A 267 80.69 -100.86 3.11
CA LYS A 267 79.87 -99.87 3.85
C LYS A 267 78.38 -100.09 3.65
N LEU A 268 77.93 -100.42 2.44
CA LEU A 268 76.52 -100.68 2.14
C LEU A 268 76.04 -101.96 2.81
N LEU A 269 76.86 -103.01 2.85
CA LEU A 269 76.55 -104.24 3.59
C LEU A 269 76.41 -103.97 5.10
N ALA A 270 77.30 -103.17 5.69
CA ALA A 270 77.19 -102.79 7.11
C ALA A 270 75.94 -101.94 7.39
N LYS A 271 75.59 -101.01 6.49
CA LYS A 271 74.38 -100.19 6.61
C LYS A 271 73.11 -101.03 6.49
N LEU A 272 73.04 -101.94 5.51
CA LEU A 272 71.90 -102.85 5.35
C LEU A 272 71.68 -103.68 6.63
N GLN A 273 72.76 -104.25 7.18
CA GLN A 273 72.69 -104.99 8.45
C GLN A 273 72.25 -104.14 9.64
N SER A 274 72.55 -102.84 9.64
CA SER A 274 72.06 -101.92 10.69
C SER A 274 70.57 -101.60 10.56
N TRP A 275 70.04 -101.51 9.32
CA TRP A 275 68.61 -101.32 9.06
C TRP A 275 67.81 -102.58 9.41
N GLU A 276 68.32 -103.76 9.08
CA GLU A 276 67.72 -105.04 9.47
C GLU A 276 67.65 -105.20 11.00
N ARG A 277 68.61 -104.63 11.75
CA ARG A 277 68.57 -104.58 13.23
C ARG A 277 67.55 -103.57 13.76
N LEU A 278 67.34 -102.45 13.08
CA LEU A 278 66.35 -101.44 13.48
C LEU A 278 64.91 -101.96 13.33
N ASP A 279 64.60 -102.71 12.26
CA ASP A 279 63.31 -103.39 12.04
C ASP A 279 62.93 -104.28 13.25
N GLN A 280 63.91 -105.01 13.78
CA GLN A 280 63.71 -105.91 14.93
C GLN A 280 63.37 -105.17 16.24
N THR A 281 63.69 -103.87 16.34
CA THR A 281 63.51 -103.09 17.59
C THR A 281 62.28 -102.19 17.62
N MET A 282 61.77 -101.74 16.46
CA MET A 282 60.76 -100.67 16.38
C MET A 282 59.35 -101.15 16.02
N GLY A 283 59.17 -102.42 15.58
CA GLY A 283 57.85 -103.00 15.28
C GLY A 283 57.07 -102.34 14.14
N LEU A 284 57.71 -101.41 13.41
CA LEU A 284 57.23 -100.78 12.19
C LEU A 284 58.03 -101.39 11.05
N ASN A 285 57.37 -102.03 10.08
CA ASN A 285 57.99 -102.75 8.94
C ASN A 285 58.88 -101.82 8.10
N ILE A 286 60.13 -101.60 8.53
CA ILE A 286 61.08 -100.65 7.94
C ILE A 286 62.40 -101.41 7.79
N ARG A 287 62.63 -101.95 6.59
CA ARG A 287 63.82 -102.76 6.29
C ARG A 287 64.83 -102.03 5.43
N THR A 288 64.43 -100.92 4.81
CA THR A 288 65.28 -100.06 3.99
C THR A 288 65.06 -98.57 4.30
N PRO A 289 66.05 -97.69 4.02
CA PRO A 289 65.87 -96.24 4.07
C PRO A 289 64.70 -95.76 3.19
N GLU A 290 64.41 -96.47 2.09
CA GLU A 290 63.28 -96.18 1.23
C GLU A 290 61.94 -96.37 1.97
N ASP A 291 61.82 -97.34 2.87
CA ASP A 291 60.62 -97.55 3.69
C ASP A 291 60.41 -96.41 4.70
N LEU A 292 61.49 -95.89 5.29
CA LEU A 292 61.43 -94.67 6.11
C LEU A 292 61.07 -93.45 5.29
N SER A 293 61.67 -93.29 4.10
CA SER A 293 61.36 -92.17 3.22
C SER A 293 59.89 -92.22 2.80
N ARG A 294 59.33 -93.40 2.51
CA ARG A 294 57.90 -93.59 2.22
C ARG A 294 57.04 -93.25 3.42
N PHE A 295 57.39 -93.70 4.62
CA PHE A 295 56.65 -93.37 5.84
C PHE A 295 56.72 -91.87 6.18
N ILE A 296 57.89 -91.24 6.00
CA ILE A 296 58.10 -89.80 6.17
C ILE A 296 57.30 -89.03 5.11
N VAL A 297 57.29 -89.47 3.85
CA VAL A 297 56.50 -88.86 2.78
C VAL A 297 55.01 -89.01 3.07
N GLU A 298 54.53 -90.17 3.54
CA GLU A 298 53.15 -90.33 3.96
C GLU A 298 52.78 -89.42 5.14
N LEU A 299 53.67 -89.29 6.13
CA LEU A 299 53.49 -88.36 7.24
C LEU A 299 53.49 -86.90 6.78
N GLN A 300 54.42 -86.51 5.90
CA GLN A 300 54.51 -85.17 5.32
C GLN A 300 53.31 -84.86 4.43
N GLN A 301 52.80 -85.83 3.65
CA GLN A 301 51.58 -85.68 2.87
C GLN A 301 50.35 -85.53 3.78
N ARG A 302 50.25 -86.29 4.87
CA ARG A 302 49.20 -86.10 5.89
C ARG A 302 49.32 -84.72 6.55
N GLU A 303 50.53 -84.26 6.86
CA GLU A 303 50.77 -82.95 7.47
C GLU A 303 50.43 -81.81 6.50
N LEU A 304 50.81 -81.91 5.23
CA LEU A 304 50.44 -80.97 4.18
C LEU A 304 48.91 -80.92 3.99
N ALA A 305 48.25 -82.08 3.90
CA ALA A 305 46.80 -82.14 3.80
C ALA A 305 46.10 -81.51 5.02
N LEU A 306 46.68 -81.66 6.22
CA LEU A 306 46.18 -80.97 7.43
C LEU A 306 46.45 -79.48 7.38
N LYS A 307 47.61 -79.02 6.90
CA LYS A 307 47.93 -77.60 6.72
C LYS A 307 47.03 -76.93 5.68
N ASP A 308 46.74 -77.59 4.57
CA ASP A 308 45.82 -77.10 3.53
C ASP A 308 44.39 -76.99 4.09
N LYS A 309 43.92 -78.02 4.80
CA LYS A 309 42.63 -77.96 5.51
C LYS A 309 42.60 -76.85 6.56
N ASN A 310 43.70 -76.63 7.29
CA ASN A 310 43.77 -75.56 8.27
C ASN A 310 43.77 -74.19 7.59
N SER A 311 44.49 -74.02 6.48
CA SER A 311 44.52 -72.76 5.71
C SER A 311 43.14 -72.41 5.13
N THR A 312 42.41 -73.41 4.61
CA THR A 312 41.06 -73.24 4.09
C THR A 312 40.07 -72.90 5.22
N ILE A 313 40.12 -73.59 6.36
CA ILE A 313 39.34 -73.27 7.56
C ILE A 313 39.68 -71.86 8.08
N THR A 314 40.95 -71.47 8.07
CA THR A 314 41.37 -70.15 8.54
C THR A 314 40.88 -69.05 7.60
N SER A 315 40.92 -69.29 6.28
CA SER A 315 40.41 -68.34 5.29
C SER A 315 38.89 -68.20 5.34
N SER A 316 38.16 -69.30 5.54
CA SER A 316 36.71 -69.28 5.71
C SER A 316 36.29 -68.65 7.04
N ALA A 317 37.01 -68.92 8.13
CA ALA A 317 36.81 -68.25 9.41
C ALA A 317 37.02 -66.73 9.29
N ARG A 318 38.10 -66.27 8.62
CA ARG A 318 38.30 -64.83 8.36
C ARG A 318 37.21 -64.23 7.47
N GLY A 319 36.73 -64.98 6.47
CA GLY A 319 35.62 -64.55 5.62
C GLY A 319 34.32 -64.39 6.42
N LEU A 320 33.99 -65.38 7.25
CA LEU A 320 32.84 -65.33 8.16
C LEU A 320 32.98 -64.23 9.21
N GLU A 321 34.17 -63.97 9.74
CA GLU A 321 34.43 -62.89 10.70
C GLU A 321 34.18 -61.52 10.06
N LYS A 322 34.60 -61.32 8.80
CA LYS A 322 34.31 -60.09 8.03
C LYS A 322 32.81 -59.89 7.80
N VAL A 323 32.10 -60.96 7.40
CA VAL A 323 30.65 -60.91 7.25
C VAL A 323 29.96 -60.65 8.59
N ARG A 324 30.44 -61.26 9.68
CA ARG A 324 29.94 -61.00 11.04
C ARG A 324 30.13 -59.54 11.43
N GLN A 325 31.29 -58.95 11.14
CA GLN A 325 31.57 -57.53 11.41
C GLN A 325 30.66 -56.60 10.57
N GLN A 326 30.45 -56.93 9.29
CA GLN A 326 29.53 -56.19 8.42
C GLN A 326 28.09 -56.25 8.96
N LEU A 327 27.60 -57.45 9.30
CA LEU A 327 26.29 -57.62 9.91
C LEU A 327 26.18 -56.95 11.29
N GLN A 328 27.25 -56.92 12.09
CA GLN A 328 27.27 -56.17 13.36
C GLN A 328 27.16 -54.67 13.13
N GLU A 329 27.83 -54.13 12.11
CA GLU A 329 27.76 -52.72 11.75
C GLU A 329 26.37 -52.36 11.19
N GLU A 330 25.79 -53.21 10.35
CA GLU A 330 24.41 -53.08 9.86
C GLU A 330 23.40 -53.16 11.00
N LEU A 331 23.55 -54.11 11.94
CA LEU A 331 22.72 -54.18 13.14
C LEU A 331 22.86 -52.93 14.00
N ARG A 332 24.07 -52.36 14.12
CA ARG A 332 24.31 -51.10 14.84
C ARG A 332 23.62 -49.94 14.15
N GLN A 333 23.69 -49.85 12.83
CA GLN A 333 23.02 -48.82 12.02
C GLN A 333 21.50 -48.94 12.11
N ILE A 334 20.94 -50.14 11.92
CA ILE A 334 19.50 -50.41 12.04
C ILE A 334 19.03 -50.16 13.47
N SER A 335 19.80 -50.56 14.50
CA SER A 335 19.47 -50.27 15.89
C SER A 335 19.48 -48.76 16.19
N GLY A 336 20.40 -48.01 15.59
CA GLY A 336 20.42 -46.54 15.64
C GLY A 336 19.19 -45.92 15.00
N GLN A 337 18.84 -46.34 13.79
CA GLN A 337 17.61 -45.90 13.10
C GLN A 337 16.35 -46.26 13.89
N LEU A 338 16.26 -47.47 14.43
CA LEU A 338 15.15 -47.90 15.28
C LEU A 338 15.04 -47.06 16.55
N LEU A 339 16.17 -46.68 17.17
CA LEU A 339 16.19 -45.80 18.34
C LEU A 339 15.68 -44.39 17.98
N GLU A 340 16.08 -43.86 16.84
CA GLU A 340 15.59 -42.57 16.34
C GLU A 340 14.09 -42.61 16.05
N GLU A 341 13.59 -43.67 15.40
CA GLU A 341 12.16 -43.87 15.17
C GLU A 341 11.38 -44.06 16.47
N ARG A 342 11.96 -44.75 17.48
CA ARG A 342 11.38 -44.82 18.83
C ARG A 342 11.30 -43.46 19.50
N LYS A 343 12.35 -42.65 19.44
CA LYS A 343 12.34 -41.28 19.98
C LYS A 343 11.29 -40.40 19.29
N LYS A 344 11.22 -40.44 17.95
CA LYS A 344 10.17 -39.74 17.19
C LYS A 344 8.78 -40.21 17.63
N ARG A 345 8.56 -41.52 17.71
CA ARG A 345 7.29 -42.09 18.18
C ARG A 345 6.96 -41.66 19.61
N GLU A 346 7.91 -41.66 20.54
CA GLU A 346 7.70 -41.17 21.92
C GLU A 346 7.31 -39.68 21.95
N THR A 347 7.95 -38.84 21.13
CA THR A 347 7.56 -37.42 21.02
C THR A 347 6.16 -37.24 20.43
N HIS A 348 5.81 -38.00 19.40
CA HIS A 348 4.48 -37.99 18.81
C HIS A 348 3.41 -38.55 19.76
N GLU A 349 3.70 -39.63 20.49
CA GLU A 349 2.81 -40.17 21.51
C GLU A 349 2.64 -39.22 22.70
N ALA A 350 3.70 -38.52 23.12
CA ALA A 350 3.60 -37.48 24.15
C ALA A 350 2.72 -36.31 23.67
N LEU A 351 2.89 -35.88 22.41
CA LEU A 351 2.02 -34.87 21.79
C LEU A 351 0.57 -35.37 21.70
N ALA A 352 0.35 -36.59 21.24
CA ALA A 352 -0.97 -37.21 21.14
C ALA A 352 -1.64 -37.31 22.52
N ARG A 353 -0.91 -37.69 23.58
CA ARG A 353 -1.42 -37.70 24.96
C ARG A 353 -1.76 -36.30 25.45
N ARG A 354 -0.98 -35.26 25.12
CA ARG A 354 -1.30 -33.86 25.44
C ARG A 354 -2.56 -33.39 24.70
N LEU A 355 -2.68 -33.71 23.41
CA LEU A 355 -3.86 -33.40 22.60
C LEU A 355 -5.09 -34.16 23.10
N GLN A 356 -4.98 -35.45 23.41
CA GLN A 356 -6.07 -36.23 24.02
C GLN A 356 -6.51 -35.64 25.37
N LYS A 357 -5.58 -35.21 26.24
CA LYS A 357 -5.94 -34.50 27.47
C LYS A 357 -6.67 -33.19 27.20
N ARG A 358 -6.22 -32.42 26.20
CA ARG A 358 -6.88 -31.16 25.81
C ARG A 358 -8.27 -31.42 25.22
N VAL A 359 -8.41 -32.42 24.36
CA VAL A 359 -9.71 -32.87 23.83
C VAL A 359 -10.62 -33.35 24.95
N LEU A 360 -10.11 -34.11 25.93
CA LEU A 360 -10.88 -34.54 27.09
C LEU A 360 -11.37 -33.34 27.92
N LEU A 361 -10.51 -32.35 28.15
CA LEU A 361 -10.89 -31.11 28.85
C LEU A 361 -11.94 -30.32 28.07
N LEU A 362 -11.74 -30.11 26.77
CA LEU A 362 -12.73 -29.49 25.88
C LEU A 362 -14.04 -30.29 25.83
N THR A 363 -13.96 -31.62 25.89
CA THR A 363 -15.12 -32.51 25.93
C THR A 363 -15.87 -32.35 27.26
N LYS A 364 -15.16 -32.27 28.39
CA LYS A 364 -15.74 -31.98 29.71
C LYS A 364 -16.33 -30.57 29.79
N GLU A 365 -15.68 -29.57 29.20
CA GLU A 365 -16.20 -28.20 29.11
C GLU A 365 -17.45 -28.15 28.22
N ARG A 366 -17.41 -28.80 27.05
CA ARG A 366 -18.56 -28.94 26.15
C ARG A 366 -19.71 -29.68 26.84
N ASP A 367 -19.44 -30.79 27.51
CA ASP A 367 -20.47 -31.58 28.18
C ASP A 367 -20.99 -30.87 29.44
N GLY A 368 -20.15 -30.08 30.12
CA GLY A 368 -20.55 -29.16 31.18
C GLY A 368 -21.46 -28.04 30.65
N MET A 369 -21.10 -27.40 29.53
CA MET A 369 -21.95 -26.42 28.84
C MET A 369 -23.26 -27.06 28.34
N ARG A 370 -23.21 -28.28 27.78
CA ARG A 370 -24.40 -29.03 27.37
C ARG A 370 -25.26 -29.43 28.57
N ALA A 371 -24.66 -29.75 29.72
CA ALA A 371 -25.39 -30.01 30.95
C ALA A 371 -26.04 -28.75 31.53
N ILE A 372 -25.35 -27.59 31.45
CA ILE A 372 -25.89 -26.28 31.84
C ILE A 372 -27.03 -25.85 30.90
N LEU A 373 -26.84 -25.98 29.58
CA LEU A 373 -27.90 -25.73 28.60
C LEU A 373 -29.04 -26.72 28.79
N GLY A 374 -28.74 -27.99 29.06
CA GLY A 374 -29.73 -29.01 29.39
C GLY A 374 -30.49 -28.71 30.68
N SER A 375 -29.86 -28.11 31.71
CA SER A 375 -30.56 -27.65 32.91
C SER A 375 -31.47 -26.46 32.61
N TYR A 376 -31.05 -25.50 31.77
CA TYR A 376 -31.94 -24.44 31.32
C TYR A 376 -33.07 -24.95 30.44
N ASP A 377 -32.80 -25.88 29.52
CA ASP A 377 -33.81 -26.50 28.66
C ASP A 377 -34.79 -27.32 29.49
N SER A 378 -34.34 -28.04 30.52
CA SER A 378 -35.23 -28.74 31.46
C SER A 378 -35.97 -27.80 32.43
N GLU A 379 -35.41 -26.63 32.77
CA GLU A 379 -36.14 -25.55 33.46
C GLU A 379 -37.15 -24.83 32.53
N LEU A 380 -36.89 -24.79 31.22
CA LEU A 380 -37.76 -24.24 30.17
C LEU A 380 -38.83 -25.23 29.69
N THR A 381 -38.59 -26.54 29.80
CA THR A 381 -39.49 -27.61 29.28
C THR A 381 -40.09 -28.53 30.35
N GLN A 382 -39.69 -28.40 31.62
CA GLN A 382 -40.40 -28.97 32.78
C GLN A 382 -40.80 -27.87 33.78
N ALA A 383 -41.46 -26.83 33.28
CA ALA A 383 -42.54 -26.20 34.02
C ALA A 383 -43.85 -26.75 33.47
N GLU A 384 -44.40 -27.71 34.21
CA GLU A 384 -45.74 -28.25 34.07
C GLU A 384 -46.78 -27.12 34.14
N TYR A 385 -47.02 -26.42 33.03
CA TYR A 385 -48.14 -25.50 32.88
C TYR A 385 -49.31 -26.20 32.19
N SER A 386 -50.02 -26.94 33.03
CA SER A 386 -51.47 -27.11 33.14
C SER A 386 -52.36 -27.11 31.87
N PRO A 387 -53.25 -28.11 31.70
CA PRO A 387 -54.28 -28.18 30.64
C PRO A 387 -55.32 -27.03 30.66
N GLN A 388 -55.16 -26.03 31.52
CA GLN A 388 -55.97 -24.81 31.58
C GLN A 388 -55.57 -23.76 30.52
N LEU A 389 -54.31 -23.74 30.06
CA LEU A 389 -53.88 -22.79 29.02
C LEU A 389 -54.37 -23.20 27.63
N THR A 390 -54.43 -24.50 27.34
CA THR A 390 -54.97 -25.02 26.07
C THR A 390 -56.48 -24.85 25.96
N ARG A 391 -57.22 -24.87 27.09
CA ARG A 391 -58.65 -24.48 27.12
C ARG A 391 -58.82 -22.98 26.90
N ARG A 392 -57.99 -22.14 27.54
CA ARG A 392 -58.04 -20.68 27.34
C ARG A 392 -57.64 -20.24 25.93
N MET A 393 -56.71 -20.96 25.29
CA MET A 393 -56.34 -20.69 23.91
C MET A 393 -57.48 -21.04 22.94
N ARG A 394 -58.16 -22.19 23.12
CA ARG A 394 -59.35 -22.54 22.30
C ARG A 394 -60.55 -21.64 22.58
N GLU A 395 -60.78 -21.25 23.83
CA GLU A 395 -61.85 -20.30 24.20
C GLU A 395 -61.55 -18.88 23.64
N ALA A 396 -60.28 -18.49 23.53
CA ALA A 396 -59.88 -17.24 22.89
C ALA A 396 -59.99 -17.30 21.35
N GLU A 397 -59.69 -18.45 20.73
CA GLU A 397 -59.88 -18.68 19.29
C GLU A 397 -61.38 -18.65 18.91
N ASP A 398 -62.26 -19.27 19.71
CA ASP A 398 -63.72 -19.20 19.52
C ASP A 398 -64.28 -17.78 19.71
N MET A 399 -63.70 -16.97 20.61
CA MET A 399 -64.10 -15.57 20.80
C MET A 399 -63.62 -14.67 19.66
N VAL A 400 -62.43 -14.93 19.09
CA VAL A 400 -61.93 -14.19 17.92
C VAL A 400 -62.71 -14.53 16.65
N GLN A 401 -63.12 -15.78 16.45
CA GLN A 401 -64.01 -16.15 15.34
C GLN A 401 -65.41 -15.52 15.47
N LYS A 402 -65.95 -15.40 16.70
CA LYS A 402 -67.21 -14.69 16.96
C LYS A 402 -67.11 -13.18 16.75
N VAL A 403 -65.98 -12.56 17.12
CA VAL A 403 -65.74 -11.12 16.88
C VAL A 403 -65.51 -10.83 15.39
N HIS A 404 -64.89 -11.73 14.63
CA HIS A 404 -64.80 -11.60 13.17
C HIS A 404 -66.16 -11.70 12.49
N ALA A 405 -67.04 -12.62 12.93
CA ALA A 405 -68.42 -12.69 12.43
C ALA A 405 -69.25 -11.44 12.81
N HIS A 406 -69.03 -10.88 14.01
CA HIS A 406 -69.71 -9.68 14.47
C HIS A 406 -69.16 -8.38 13.81
N SER A 407 -67.88 -8.34 13.42
CA SER A 407 -67.27 -7.23 12.65
C SER A 407 -67.83 -7.14 11.24
N THR A 408 -68.08 -8.28 10.58
CA THR A 408 -68.73 -8.29 9.25
C THR A 408 -70.22 -7.88 9.30
N GLU A 409 -70.88 -8.03 10.45
CA GLU A 409 -72.25 -7.56 10.67
C GLU A 409 -72.32 -6.06 11.05
N VAL A 410 -71.33 -5.53 11.78
CA VAL A 410 -71.26 -4.12 12.18
C VAL A 410 -70.78 -3.20 11.04
N GLU A 411 -69.96 -3.69 10.11
CA GLU A 411 -69.56 -2.94 8.90
C GLU A 411 -70.76 -2.63 7.97
N LEU A 412 -71.78 -3.51 7.93
CA LEU A 412 -73.04 -3.28 7.21
C LEU A 412 -74.05 -2.40 7.98
N GLU A 413 -73.91 -2.28 9.31
CA GLU A 413 -74.74 -1.39 10.14
C GLU A 413 -74.15 0.03 10.31
N MET A 414 -72.84 0.20 10.07
CA MET A 414 -72.13 1.50 10.15
C MET A 414 -72.29 2.38 8.90
N GLU A 415 -72.60 1.83 7.73
CA GLU A 415 -72.88 2.61 6.51
C GLU A 415 -74.28 3.29 6.52
N LEU A 416 -75.20 2.88 7.42
CA LEU A 416 -76.57 3.41 7.50
C LEU A 416 -76.83 4.42 8.64
N LYS A 417 -75.82 4.84 9.41
CA LYS A 417 -76.00 5.75 10.57
C LYS A 417 -75.14 7.02 10.59
N MET A 418 -74.28 7.27 9.60
CA MET A 418 -73.44 8.48 9.53
C MET A 418 -73.99 9.60 8.64
N LEU A 419 -75.32 9.83 8.69
CA LEU A 419 -75.96 11.10 8.28
C LEU A 419 -76.97 11.54 9.35
N LYS A 420 -76.49 11.83 10.57
CA LYS A 420 -77.23 12.62 11.56
C LYS A 420 -76.29 13.20 12.63
N SER A 421 -76.40 14.51 12.79
CA SER A 421 -75.95 15.38 13.90
C SER A 421 -74.45 15.60 14.13
N GLN A 422 -74.04 16.82 13.73
CA GLN A 422 -73.11 17.68 14.47
C GLN A 422 -73.60 17.89 15.92
N SER A 423 -72.68 17.95 16.89
CA SER A 423 -72.48 19.09 17.80
C SER A 423 -71.78 18.67 19.11
N SER A 424 -70.98 19.61 19.63
CA SER A 424 -70.20 19.58 20.89
C SER A 424 -68.99 18.63 20.86
N SER A 425 -67.81 18.97 21.35
CA SER A 425 -67.48 19.84 22.46
C SER A 425 -66.06 20.39 22.26
N ALA A 426 -65.88 21.68 22.54
CA ALA A 426 -64.60 22.34 22.61
C ALA A 426 -63.85 21.85 23.86
N GLU A 427 -62.97 20.85 23.69
CA GLU A 427 -61.92 20.48 24.66
C GLU A 427 -60.81 19.60 24.05
N GLN A 428 -60.61 19.62 22.72
CA GLN A 428 -59.61 18.79 22.01
C GLN A 428 -58.54 19.57 21.22
N SER A 429 -58.45 20.90 21.37
CA SER A 429 -57.42 21.69 20.68
C SER A 429 -55.99 21.50 21.23
N PHE A 430 -55.81 20.82 22.37
CA PHE A 430 -54.49 20.58 22.97
C PHE A 430 -53.93 19.16 22.70
N LEU A 431 -54.76 18.19 22.30
CA LEU A 431 -54.30 16.85 21.93
C LEU A 431 -54.03 16.73 20.42
N PHE A 432 -54.81 17.41 19.57
CA PHE A 432 -54.49 17.55 18.14
C PHE A 432 -53.16 18.29 17.92
N SER A 433 -52.84 19.32 18.70
CA SER A 433 -51.54 19.99 18.63
C SER A 433 -50.38 19.06 19.00
N ARG A 434 -50.58 18.09 19.91
CA ARG A 434 -49.52 17.15 20.32
C ARG A 434 -49.31 16.04 19.30
N GLU A 435 -50.39 15.56 18.67
CA GLU A 435 -50.33 14.58 17.59
C GLU A 435 -49.78 15.20 16.31
N GLU A 436 -50.19 16.43 15.96
CA GLU A 436 -49.61 17.21 14.87
C GLU A 436 -48.14 17.56 15.14
N GLU A 437 -47.79 17.93 16.38
CA GLU A 437 -46.39 18.13 16.75
C GLU A 437 -45.60 16.82 16.66
N SER A 438 -46.18 15.67 17.00
CA SER A 438 -45.54 14.36 16.82
C SER A 438 -45.38 13.96 15.35
N LEU A 439 -46.36 14.28 14.50
CA LEU A 439 -46.29 14.10 13.04
C LEU A 439 -45.26 15.02 12.40
N LEU A 440 -45.19 16.28 12.83
CA LEU A 440 -44.19 17.24 12.38
C LEU A 440 -42.79 16.84 12.86
N ARG A 441 -42.64 16.30 14.07
CA ARG A 441 -41.37 15.73 14.55
C ARG A 441 -40.92 14.53 13.72
N LEU A 442 -41.82 13.57 13.46
CA LEU A 442 -41.53 12.46 12.55
C LEU A 442 -41.19 12.96 11.14
N LYS A 443 -41.87 14.01 10.65
CA LYS A 443 -41.57 14.57 9.33
C LYS A 443 -40.23 15.29 9.30
N ILE A 444 -39.83 15.94 10.38
CA ILE A 444 -38.50 16.53 10.54
C ILE A 444 -37.44 15.42 10.53
N GLU A 445 -37.64 14.33 11.28
CA GLU A 445 -36.72 13.19 11.28
C GLU A 445 -36.59 12.53 9.89
N GLU A 446 -37.70 12.39 9.15
CA GLU A 446 -37.69 11.92 7.76
C GLU A 446 -36.88 12.87 6.85
N LEU A 447 -37.13 14.18 6.93
CA LEU A 447 -36.43 15.17 6.11
C LEU A 447 -34.95 15.29 6.50
N GLU A 448 -34.60 15.11 7.76
CA GLU A 448 -33.21 15.02 8.23
C GLU A 448 -32.52 13.75 7.71
N GLY A 449 -33.25 12.63 7.66
CA GLY A 449 -32.79 11.39 7.04
C GLY A 449 -32.57 11.53 5.53
N GLU A 450 -33.52 12.14 4.80
CA GLU A 450 -33.40 12.43 3.38
C GLU A 450 -32.25 13.40 3.08
N ARG A 451 -32.12 14.45 3.90
CA ARG A 451 -31.01 15.39 3.80
C ARG A 451 -29.66 14.69 4.02
N SER A 452 -29.57 13.81 5.02
CA SER A 452 -28.34 13.05 5.28
C SER A 452 -27.97 12.13 4.10
N ARG A 453 -28.96 11.44 3.52
CA ARG A 453 -28.76 10.62 2.31
C ARG A 453 -28.31 11.45 1.11
N LEU A 454 -28.95 12.59 0.87
CA LEU A 454 -28.57 13.51 -0.22
C LEU A 454 -27.18 14.11 0.00
N GLU A 455 -26.80 14.38 1.26
CA GLU A 455 -25.45 14.84 1.60
C GLU A 455 -24.40 13.74 1.33
N GLU A 456 -24.71 12.47 1.62
CA GLU A 456 -23.84 11.33 1.29
C GLU A 456 -23.72 11.11 -0.22
N GLU A 457 -24.82 11.14 -0.97
CA GLU A 457 -24.82 11.06 -2.43
C GLU A 457 -24.04 12.21 -3.06
N LYS A 458 -24.22 13.43 -2.55
CA LYS A 458 -23.45 14.60 -2.98
C LYS A 458 -21.95 14.39 -2.75
N LYS A 459 -21.53 13.92 -1.57
CA LYS A 459 -20.12 13.61 -1.29
C LYS A 459 -19.56 12.55 -2.23
N MET A 460 -20.34 11.51 -2.51
CA MET A 460 -19.94 10.46 -3.46
C MET A 460 -19.77 11.00 -4.88
N LEU A 461 -20.70 11.86 -5.33
CA LEU A 461 -20.61 12.52 -6.63
C LEU A 461 -19.45 13.52 -6.70
N GLU A 462 -19.20 14.28 -5.64
CA GLU A 462 -18.05 15.18 -5.52
C GLU A 462 -16.74 14.40 -5.61
N MET A 463 -16.60 13.31 -4.85
CA MET A 463 -15.42 12.44 -4.93
C MET A 463 -15.23 11.84 -6.35
N GLN A 464 -16.32 11.46 -7.03
CA GLN A 464 -16.25 10.97 -8.41
C GLN A 464 -15.84 12.06 -9.39
N LEU A 465 -16.35 13.28 -9.24
CA LEU A 465 -15.99 14.43 -10.06
C LEU A 465 -14.54 14.85 -9.82
N GLU A 466 -14.07 14.85 -8.58
CA GLU A 466 -12.66 15.10 -8.25
C GLU A 466 -11.75 14.05 -8.89
N ARG A 467 -12.10 12.76 -8.76
CA ARG A 467 -11.35 11.68 -9.40
C ARG A 467 -11.28 11.84 -10.92
N ARG A 468 -12.39 12.21 -11.56
CA ARG A 468 -12.44 12.47 -13.01
C ARG A 468 -11.63 13.70 -13.41
N THR A 469 -11.70 14.76 -12.60
CA THR A 469 -10.90 15.98 -12.81
C THR A 469 -9.39 15.67 -12.71
N LEU A 470 -8.98 14.84 -11.75
CA LEU A 470 -7.60 14.36 -11.62
C LEU A 470 -7.15 13.48 -12.79
N GLN A 471 -8.09 12.80 -13.46
CA GLN A 471 -7.85 12.04 -14.68
C GLN A 471 -7.85 12.90 -15.95
N GLY A 472 -8.11 14.21 -15.82
CA GLY A 472 -8.09 15.17 -16.92
C GLY A 472 -9.44 15.40 -17.60
N ASP A 473 -10.54 14.94 -17.01
CA ASP A 473 -11.89 15.30 -17.47
C ASP A 473 -12.16 16.78 -17.18
N TYR A 474 -12.83 17.45 -18.11
CA TYR A 474 -13.17 18.86 -18.02
C TYR A 474 -14.59 19.12 -18.53
N ASP A 475 -15.21 20.16 -17.97
CA ASP A 475 -16.53 20.62 -18.40
C ASP A 475 -16.42 21.39 -19.73
N GLN A 476 -17.07 20.87 -20.77
CA GLN A 476 -17.03 21.45 -22.13
C GLN A 476 -17.73 22.81 -22.22
N SER A 477 -18.64 23.12 -21.29
CA SER A 477 -19.32 24.42 -21.24
C SER A 477 -18.45 25.54 -20.65
N ARG A 478 -17.45 25.17 -19.83
CA ARG A 478 -16.57 26.11 -19.11
C ARG A 478 -15.15 26.12 -19.63
N THR A 479 -14.67 25.00 -20.16
CA THR A 479 -13.26 24.80 -20.53
C THR A 479 -13.15 24.21 -21.93
N LYS A 480 -12.41 24.90 -22.82
CA LYS A 480 -12.08 24.42 -24.15
C LYS A 480 -10.59 24.09 -24.21
N VAL A 481 -10.25 22.84 -24.48
CA VAL A 481 -8.85 22.41 -24.62
C VAL A 481 -8.35 22.72 -26.02
N LEU A 482 -7.27 23.50 -26.10
CA LEU A 482 -6.58 23.85 -27.34
C LEU A 482 -5.16 23.30 -27.29
N HIS A 483 -4.68 22.78 -28.40
CA HIS A 483 -3.28 22.43 -28.59
C HIS A 483 -2.81 22.89 -29.96
N MET A 484 -1.50 23.07 -30.13
CA MET A 484 -0.95 23.40 -31.45
C MET A 484 -1.23 22.26 -32.42
N SER A 485 -1.66 22.60 -33.64
CA SER A 485 -1.88 21.62 -34.72
C SER A 485 -0.57 20.93 -35.11
N LEU A 486 0.52 21.71 -35.14
CA LEU A 486 1.90 21.24 -35.25
C LEU A 486 2.48 21.04 -33.84
N ASN A 487 2.22 19.89 -33.25
CA ASN A 487 2.79 19.50 -31.96
C ASN A 487 3.81 18.35 -32.12
N PRO A 488 4.72 18.15 -31.17
CA PRO A 488 5.74 17.08 -31.25
C PRO A 488 5.16 15.69 -31.52
N THR A 489 3.99 15.38 -30.95
CA THR A 489 3.28 14.10 -31.19
C THR A 489 2.78 13.96 -32.62
N SER A 490 2.27 15.02 -33.22
CA SER A 490 1.80 15.04 -34.61
C SER A 490 2.96 14.88 -35.59
N VAL A 491 4.10 15.52 -35.30
CA VAL A 491 5.34 15.38 -36.08
C VAL A 491 5.91 13.97 -35.95
N ALA A 492 5.91 13.39 -34.75
CA ALA A 492 6.34 12.00 -34.54
C ALA A 492 5.44 11.00 -35.27
N LYS A 493 4.11 11.19 -35.22
CA LYS A 493 3.15 10.39 -35.99
C LYS A 493 3.37 10.51 -37.50
N GLN A 494 3.72 11.69 -37.99
CA GLN A 494 4.03 11.91 -39.39
C GLN A 494 5.32 11.19 -39.81
N ARG A 495 6.40 11.33 -39.03
CA ARG A 495 7.66 10.61 -39.27
C ARG A 495 7.48 9.10 -39.26
N LEU A 496 6.70 8.56 -38.33
CA LEU A 496 6.38 7.12 -38.30
C LEU A 496 5.64 6.66 -39.57
N ARG A 497 4.79 7.51 -40.16
CA ARG A 497 4.15 7.21 -41.45
C ARG A 497 5.17 7.22 -42.58
N GLU A 498 5.99 8.27 -42.64
CA GLU A 498 7.05 8.41 -43.65
C GLU A 498 8.05 7.24 -43.58
N ASP A 499 8.45 6.81 -42.39
CA ASP A 499 9.33 5.66 -42.21
C ASP A 499 8.65 4.34 -42.58
N ARG A 500 7.36 4.19 -42.27
CA ARG A 500 6.59 3.02 -42.72
C ARG A 500 6.51 2.96 -44.24
N ASP A 501 6.25 4.10 -44.88
CA ASP A 501 6.14 4.19 -46.33
C ASP A 501 7.51 3.92 -46.99
N ARG A 502 8.60 4.46 -46.44
CA ARG A 502 9.97 4.13 -46.86
C ARG A 502 10.29 2.64 -46.75
N LEU A 503 9.97 2.03 -45.62
CA LEU A 503 10.18 0.58 -45.43
C LEU A 503 9.33 -0.25 -46.39
N GLN A 504 8.11 0.20 -46.70
CA GLN A 504 7.26 -0.46 -47.70
C GLN A 504 7.86 -0.35 -49.11
N GLU A 505 8.39 0.81 -49.48
CA GLU A 505 9.11 1.01 -50.74
C GLU A 505 10.37 0.15 -50.82
N GLU A 506 11.17 0.09 -49.75
CA GLU A 506 12.37 -0.75 -49.69
C GLU A 506 12.02 -2.24 -49.79
N CYS A 507 10.97 -2.68 -49.09
CA CYS A 507 10.47 -4.05 -49.20
C CYS A 507 10.00 -4.36 -50.61
N ALA A 508 9.29 -3.45 -51.28
CA ALA A 508 8.85 -3.62 -52.66
C ALA A 508 10.06 -3.71 -53.62
N ARG A 509 11.04 -2.83 -53.46
CA ARG A 509 12.29 -2.84 -54.25
C ARG A 509 13.09 -4.12 -54.04
N LEU A 510 13.21 -4.59 -52.80
CA LEU A 510 13.87 -5.86 -52.49
C LEU A 510 13.11 -7.06 -53.06
N GLN A 511 11.78 -7.05 -53.00
CA GLN A 511 10.95 -8.08 -53.63
C GLN A 511 11.10 -8.09 -55.16
N GLU A 512 11.22 -6.93 -55.79
CA GLU A 512 11.49 -6.81 -57.23
C GLU A 512 12.90 -7.31 -57.59
N LEU A 513 13.91 -6.99 -56.77
CA LEU A 513 15.27 -7.48 -56.93
C LEU A 513 15.33 -9.02 -56.81
N VAL A 514 14.68 -9.58 -55.79
CA VAL A 514 14.59 -11.04 -55.62
C VAL A 514 13.87 -11.68 -56.81
N ARG A 515 12.76 -11.10 -57.28
CA ARG A 515 12.06 -11.59 -58.48
C ARG A 515 12.90 -11.52 -59.76
N ALA A 516 13.77 -10.51 -59.91
CA ALA A 516 14.67 -10.39 -61.05
C ALA A 516 15.78 -11.46 -61.02
N LEU A 517 16.36 -11.69 -59.83
CA LEU A 517 17.35 -12.73 -59.58
C LEU A 517 16.78 -14.14 -59.77
N GLU A 518 15.57 -14.41 -59.28
CA GLU A 518 14.87 -15.69 -59.46
C GLU A 518 14.55 -15.99 -60.93
N ARG A 519 14.35 -14.95 -61.76
CA ARG A 519 14.16 -15.09 -63.21
C ARG A 519 15.47 -15.24 -64.00
N GLY A 520 16.63 -15.18 -63.34
CA GLY A 520 17.95 -15.34 -63.96
C GLY A 520 18.36 -14.20 -64.90
N GLY A 521 17.72 -13.03 -64.80
CA GLY A 521 18.07 -11.83 -65.59
C GLY A 521 19.15 -10.98 -64.91
N PRO A 522 19.88 -10.12 -65.66
CA PRO A 522 20.84 -9.18 -65.08
C PRO A 522 20.11 -8.18 -64.17
N VAL A 523 20.71 -7.89 -63.01
CA VAL A 523 20.14 -6.97 -62.03
C VAL A 523 20.10 -5.54 -62.61
N PRO A 524 18.98 -4.80 -62.52
CA PRO A 524 18.91 -3.42 -62.98
C PRO A 524 19.88 -2.51 -62.21
N ALA A 525 20.70 -1.73 -62.92
CA ALA A 525 21.76 -0.90 -62.35
C ALA A 525 21.29 0.13 -61.28
N GLU A 526 20.02 0.53 -61.31
CA GLU A 526 19.42 1.43 -60.31
C GLU A 526 19.21 0.77 -58.93
N LEU A 527 19.11 -0.57 -58.87
CA LEU A 527 18.93 -1.34 -57.63
C LEU A 527 20.25 -1.87 -57.06
N GLU A 528 21.30 -2.01 -57.87
CA GLU A 528 22.65 -2.37 -57.43
C GLU A 528 23.33 -1.24 -56.62
N ALA A 529 23.06 0.02 -56.95
CA ALA A 529 23.66 1.16 -56.28
C ALA A 529 23.24 1.32 -54.80
N ALA A 530 22.09 0.77 -54.39
CA ALA A 530 21.57 0.86 -53.02
C ALA A 530 22.04 -0.30 -52.11
N ALA A 531 22.50 -1.43 -52.67
CA ALA A 531 23.03 -2.56 -51.90
C ALA A 531 24.42 -2.27 -51.29
N CYS A 532 25.11 -1.23 -51.78
CA CYS A 532 26.32 -0.70 -51.18
C CYS A 532 25.99 0.32 -50.07
N LEU A 533 25.58 -0.18 -48.89
CA LEU A 533 25.53 0.64 -47.68
C LEU A 533 26.94 1.19 -47.35
N PRO A 534 27.11 2.51 -47.11
CA PRO A 534 28.35 3.04 -46.59
C PRO A 534 28.54 2.61 -45.13
N SER A 535 29.72 2.05 -44.85
CA SER A 535 30.20 1.65 -43.53
C SER A 535 30.16 2.80 -42.50
N SER A 536 29.73 2.49 -41.27
CA SER A 536 29.61 3.38 -40.10
C SER A 536 30.92 4.03 -39.60
N LYS A 537 31.54 4.88 -40.42
CA LYS A 537 32.58 5.82 -39.98
C LYS A 537 32.42 7.14 -40.73
N GLU A 538 31.48 7.98 -40.28
CA GLU A 538 31.52 9.44 -40.40
C GLU A 538 30.21 10.07 -39.86
N VAL A 539 30.11 10.21 -38.53
CA VAL A 539 29.32 11.29 -37.91
C VAL A 539 30.15 11.87 -36.77
N ALA A 540 31.30 12.43 -37.13
CA ALA A 540 32.02 13.40 -36.33
C ALA A 540 32.17 14.63 -37.22
N GLY A 541 31.48 15.71 -36.88
CA GLY A 541 31.62 16.99 -37.56
C GLY A 541 30.38 17.42 -38.33
N ARG A 542 29.44 18.07 -37.64
CA ARG A 542 28.88 19.33 -38.16
C ARG A 542 28.86 20.40 -37.07
N PRO A 543 29.09 21.67 -37.44
CA PRO A 543 29.54 22.70 -36.54
C PRO A 543 28.39 23.40 -35.82
N SER A 544 28.66 23.78 -34.58
CA SER A 544 27.95 24.82 -33.83
C SER A 544 27.96 26.14 -34.60
N ALA A 545 26.84 26.47 -35.25
CA ALA A 545 26.58 27.80 -35.76
C ALA A 545 25.85 28.62 -34.69
N LEU A 546 26.64 29.44 -34.01
CA LEU A 546 26.37 30.76 -33.45
C LEU A 546 24.92 31.29 -33.59
N SER A 547 24.33 31.61 -32.44
CA SER A 547 23.38 32.73 -32.30
C SER A 547 24.14 34.06 -32.51
N PRO A 548 23.49 35.11 -33.03
CA PRO A 548 23.17 36.20 -32.10
C PRO A 548 21.80 36.85 -32.31
N ASP A 549 21.28 37.32 -31.19
CA ASP A 549 20.49 38.55 -31.00
C ASP A 549 19.21 38.77 -31.82
N THR A 550 18.09 38.66 -31.10
CA THR A 550 17.15 39.78 -31.11
C THR A 550 16.60 40.00 -29.71
N GLN A 551 16.94 41.17 -29.18
CA GLN A 551 16.33 41.79 -28.02
C GLN A 551 14.81 41.76 -28.12
N TRP A 552 14.13 41.29 -27.07
CA TRP A 552 13.03 42.04 -26.46
C TRP A 552 13.09 41.83 -24.96
N GLN A 553 13.48 42.91 -24.27
CA GLN A 553 13.39 43.06 -22.83
C GLN A 553 11.92 43.29 -22.41
N VAL A 554 11.50 42.53 -21.41
CA VAL A 554 10.88 42.99 -20.15
C VAL A 554 9.36 43.16 -20.05
N CYS A 555 8.86 42.57 -18.94
CA CYS A 555 7.60 42.78 -18.20
C CYS A 555 6.34 42.15 -18.81
N LEU A 556 5.62 41.24 -18.15
CA LEU A 556 5.10 41.33 -16.78
C LEU A 556 4.62 39.97 -16.21
N GLN A 557 4.93 39.74 -14.93
CA GLN A 557 4.09 39.14 -13.88
C GLN A 557 3.31 37.83 -14.13
N GLY A 558 3.80 36.76 -13.48
CA GLY A 558 3.07 36.07 -12.41
C GLY A 558 1.79 35.30 -12.77
N LEU A 559 1.91 33.97 -12.79
CA LEU A 559 0.94 32.99 -12.25
C LEU A 559 1.57 31.58 -12.32
N PRO A 560 1.46 30.74 -11.29
CA PRO A 560 2.03 29.39 -11.30
C PRO A 560 1.07 28.43 -11.99
N VAL A 561 1.52 27.77 -13.06
CA VAL A 561 0.81 26.63 -13.64
C VAL A 561 1.45 25.35 -13.13
N CYS A 562 0.75 24.69 -12.22
CA CYS A 562 0.99 23.30 -11.86
C CYS A 562 0.66 22.41 -13.08
N CYS A 563 1.67 21.74 -13.66
CA CYS A 563 1.46 20.57 -14.49
C CYS A 563 1.59 19.31 -13.62
N PRO A 564 0.63 18.37 -13.65
CA PRO A 564 0.86 17.03 -13.18
C PRO A 564 1.63 16.21 -14.22
N HIS A 565 2.58 15.44 -13.71
CA HIS A 565 3.28 14.34 -14.35
C HIS A 565 2.27 13.33 -14.91
N VAL A 566 2.20 13.15 -16.24
CA VAL A 566 1.58 11.97 -16.86
C VAL A 566 2.71 11.04 -17.27
N GLN A 567 2.89 9.95 -16.51
CA GLN A 567 3.71 8.82 -16.91
C GLN A 567 3.06 8.14 -18.12
N ALA A 568 3.75 8.15 -19.25
CA ALA A 568 3.44 7.30 -20.39
C ALA A 568 3.87 5.86 -20.05
N ALA A 569 2.91 4.99 -19.81
CA ALA A 569 3.14 3.54 -19.81
C ALA A 569 3.26 3.05 -21.26
N GLN A 570 4.31 2.27 -21.49
CA GLN A 570 4.70 1.68 -22.76
C GLN A 570 3.60 0.80 -23.36
N TRP A 571 3.34 1.03 -24.65
CA TRP A 571 2.76 0.04 -25.54
C TRP A 571 3.86 -0.95 -25.94
N GLN A 572 3.79 -2.19 -25.45
CA GLN A 572 4.53 -3.31 -26.01
C GLN A 572 3.69 -3.96 -27.11
N HIS A 573 4.27 -3.97 -28.32
CA HIS A 573 3.86 -4.84 -29.41
C HIS A 573 4.07 -6.31 -29.01
N LEU A 574 3.02 -7.13 -29.09
CA LEU A 574 3.12 -8.57 -29.29
C LEU A 574 2.39 -8.91 -30.58
N SER A 575 3.16 -9.09 -31.65
CA SER A 575 2.76 -9.79 -32.86
C SER A 575 2.73 -11.30 -32.59
N GLY A 576 1.61 -11.95 -32.93
CA GLY A 576 1.34 -13.36 -32.63
C GLY A 576 1.89 -14.38 -33.62
N SER A 577 1.59 -15.66 -33.33
CA SER A 577 1.56 -16.84 -34.22
C SER A 577 1.04 -18.02 -33.37
N ILE A 578 -0.24 -18.39 -33.39
CA ILE A 578 -0.91 -19.40 -34.25
C ILE A 578 -0.18 -20.76 -34.30
N LEU A 579 -0.84 -21.76 -33.69
CA LEU A 579 -0.61 -23.22 -33.71
C LEU A 579 -0.73 -23.82 -35.13
N PRO A 580 -0.16 -25.01 -35.42
CA PRO A 580 -0.78 -26.32 -35.11
C PRO A 580 0.25 -27.32 -34.52
N GLY A 581 -0.06 -28.32 -33.69
CA GLY A 581 -1.14 -29.30 -33.76
C GLY A 581 -0.64 -30.60 -34.41
N SER A 582 -0.19 -31.59 -33.63
CA SER A 582 -0.46 -33.02 -33.84
C SER A 582 0.32 -33.94 -32.88
N SER A 583 -0.44 -34.86 -32.30
CA SER A 583 -0.10 -35.95 -31.40
C SER A 583 0.14 -37.26 -32.17
N TRP A 584 1.19 -38.03 -31.87
CA TRP A 584 1.28 -39.51 -32.06
C TRP A 584 2.33 -40.04 -31.05
N LEU A 585 1.96 -40.74 -29.97
CA LEU A 585 1.62 -42.16 -29.80
C LEU A 585 2.80 -43.15 -29.72
N ARG A 586 2.86 -43.87 -28.58
CA ARG A 586 3.38 -45.25 -28.35
C ARG A 586 4.88 -45.48 -28.58
N GLY A 587 5.58 -46.34 -27.85
CA GLY A 587 5.21 -47.35 -26.86
C GLY A 587 6.30 -48.43 -26.82
N TRP A 588 6.71 -48.80 -25.61
CA TRP A 588 7.11 -50.13 -25.12
C TRP A 588 7.46 -51.28 -26.10
N LEU A 589 8.63 -51.91 -25.85
CA LEU A 589 9.00 -53.35 -25.79
C LEU A 589 10.52 -53.42 -26.06
N GLY A 590 11.39 -54.04 -25.27
CA GLY A 590 11.45 -55.42 -24.77
C GLY A 590 12.95 -55.77 -24.76
N GLN A 591 13.53 -56.03 -23.59
CA GLN A 591 14.09 -57.33 -23.21
C GLN A 591 15.11 -57.99 -24.16
N ASN A 592 16.30 -58.19 -23.58
CA ASN A 592 17.09 -59.43 -23.56
C ASN A 592 17.90 -59.89 -24.79
N ILE A 593 19.22 -60.00 -24.49
CA ILE A 593 20.09 -61.16 -24.70
C ILE A 593 20.86 -61.26 -26.03
N GLN A 594 22.13 -61.63 -25.83
CA GLN A 594 23.09 -62.32 -26.69
C GLN A 594 24.09 -61.51 -27.51
N ALA A 595 25.34 -61.68 -27.08
CA ALA A 595 26.57 -61.56 -27.85
C ALA A 595 26.51 -62.34 -29.18
N PRO A 596 27.45 -62.05 -30.10
CA PRO A 596 28.57 -62.99 -30.21
C PRO A 596 29.92 -62.28 -30.41
N GLN A 597 30.99 -62.81 -29.79
CA GLN A 597 32.31 -62.88 -30.45
C GLN A 597 32.27 -64.05 -31.45
N PRO A 598 33.20 -64.17 -32.40
CA PRO A 598 34.38 -65.00 -32.12
C PRO A 598 35.67 -64.59 -32.90
N THR A 599 36.85 -64.80 -32.31
CA THR A 599 37.95 -65.75 -32.73
C THR A 599 38.74 -65.34 -33.99
N GLU A 600 40.06 -65.49 -34.11
CA GLU A 600 40.97 -66.63 -33.83
C GLU A 600 42.39 -66.05 -33.53
N MET A 601 43.22 -66.49 -32.56
CA MET A 601 43.86 -67.81 -32.30
C MET A 601 44.88 -68.20 -33.40
N PRO A 602 46.02 -68.89 -33.12
CA PRO A 602 46.25 -69.96 -32.13
C PRO A 602 47.45 -69.73 -31.17
N PHE A 603 47.43 -70.23 -29.92
CA PHE A 603 47.82 -71.59 -29.45
C PHE A 603 49.26 -72.02 -29.86
N SER A 604 50.12 -72.56 -28.99
CA SER A 604 49.84 -73.58 -27.97
C SER A 604 50.94 -73.70 -26.88
N HIS A 605 50.44 -74.00 -25.67
CA HIS A 605 50.93 -74.91 -24.62
C HIS A 605 52.41 -75.01 -24.21
N GLY A 606 52.59 -74.97 -22.88
CA GLY A 606 53.31 -76.05 -22.20
C GLY A 606 54.11 -75.62 -20.97
N ALA A 607 53.44 -75.54 -19.82
CA ALA A 607 54.03 -75.31 -18.51
C ALA A 607 54.83 -76.51 -17.98
N VAL A 608 55.90 -76.28 -17.22
CA VAL A 608 56.33 -77.14 -16.09
C VAL A 608 57.02 -76.30 -15.00
N GLN A 609 56.40 -76.32 -13.81
CA GLN A 609 56.90 -76.35 -12.42
C GLN A 609 58.06 -75.45 -11.92
N THR A 610 57.68 -74.56 -11.01
CA THR A 610 58.04 -74.49 -9.57
C THR A 610 59.38 -75.04 -9.04
N GLY A 611 60.02 -74.22 -8.20
CA GLY A 611 60.97 -74.63 -7.15
C GLY A 611 62.08 -73.59 -6.90
N LEU A 612 61.79 -72.41 -6.31
CA LEU A 612 61.92 -72.11 -4.87
C LEU A 612 63.29 -72.44 -4.25
N VAL A 613 64.05 -71.37 -3.96
CA VAL A 613 64.97 -71.25 -2.82
C VAL A 613 64.46 -70.06 -2.01
N PHE A 614 63.74 -70.35 -0.92
CA PHE A 614 64.06 -69.96 0.46
C PHE A 614 62.97 -70.47 1.42
#